data_AF-A0A7S1XZE2-F1
#
_entry.id   AF-A0A7S1XZE2-F1
#
_cell.length_a   1.000
_cell.length_b   1.000
_cell.length_c   1.000
_cell.angle_alpha   90.00
_cell.angle_beta   90.00
_cell.angle_gamma   90.00
#
_symmetry.space_group_name_H-M   'P 1'
#
loop_
_entity.id
_entity.type
_entity.pdbx_description
1 polymer ?
#
loop_
_entity_poly.entity_id
_entity_poly.type
_entity_poly.pdbx_seq_one_letter_code
_entity_poly.pdbx_strand_id
1 'polypeptide(L)'
;NLDLADLSFGEGAHLMSNRTCELPAQSWRAQKKGYEEVHVPAVKHAPGKDERLVALEELPEWTHSAFKGMARLNRIQSKMKPAALEGEGNILLCAPTGAGKTNCAMMTMLNVIGRYRRPGAGPEGADAYDLDAFKIVYVAPM
;
A
#
# COMPACT_ATOMS: atom_id res chain seq x y z
N ASN A 1 -11.62 -21.96 -35.72
CA ASN A 1 -12.37 -20.96 -34.93
C ASN A 1 -12.13 -21.23 -33.47
N LEU A 2 -11.66 -20.23 -32.73
CA LEU A 2 -11.48 -20.30 -31.29
C LEU A 2 -12.80 -19.91 -30.63
N ASP A 3 -13.26 -20.67 -29.64
CA ASP A 3 -14.40 -20.28 -28.82
C ASP A 3 -13.90 -19.48 -27.61
N LEU A 4 -14.25 -18.20 -27.56
CA LEU A 4 -13.83 -17.31 -26.47
C LEU A 4 -14.63 -17.53 -25.19
N ALA A 5 -15.84 -18.10 -25.29
CA ALA A 5 -16.66 -18.40 -24.12
C ALA A 5 -16.03 -19.54 -23.30
N ASP A 6 -15.55 -20.58 -23.99
CA ASP A 6 -14.89 -21.74 -23.38
C ASP A 6 -13.56 -21.39 -22.69
N LEU A 7 -12.90 -20.31 -23.10
CA LEU A 7 -11.64 -19.84 -22.50
C LEU A 7 -11.85 -18.91 -21.30
N SER A 8 -13.09 -18.51 -21.04
CA SER A 8 -13.41 -17.60 -19.94
C SER A 8 -13.49 -18.34 -18.60
N PHE A 9 -13.15 -17.64 -17.51
CA PHE A 9 -13.36 -18.16 -16.17
C PHE A 9 -14.78 -17.80 -15.71
N GLY A 10 -15.72 -18.74 -15.88
CA GLY A 10 -17.15 -18.53 -15.56
C GLY A 10 -17.43 -18.16 -14.10
N GLU A 11 -16.58 -18.58 -13.15
CA GLU A 11 -16.70 -18.23 -11.73
C GLU A 11 -16.15 -16.83 -11.37
N GLY A 12 -15.51 -16.14 -12.32
CA GLY A 12 -14.98 -14.79 -12.13
C GLY A 12 -14.05 -14.68 -10.90
N ALA A 13 -14.37 -13.75 -9.98
CA ALA A 13 -13.60 -13.52 -8.76
C ALA A 13 -13.66 -14.67 -7.73
N HIS A 14 -14.58 -15.63 -7.91
CA HIS A 14 -14.69 -16.82 -7.07
C HIS A 14 -13.89 -18.01 -7.60
N LEU A 15 -13.23 -17.88 -8.76
CA LEU A 15 -12.39 -18.93 -9.32
C LEU A 15 -11.27 -19.31 -8.35
N MET A 16 -11.31 -20.55 -7.89
CA MET A 16 -10.23 -21.17 -7.09
C MET A 16 -9.26 -21.90 -8.01
N SER A 17 -8.27 -21.19 -8.55
CA SER A 17 -7.23 -21.80 -9.41
C SER A 17 -6.33 -22.77 -8.66
N ASN A 18 -6.21 -22.62 -7.34
CA ASN A 18 -5.53 -23.55 -6.45
C ASN A 18 -6.44 -24.70 -6.03
N ARG A 19 -5.94 -25.94 -6.13
CA ARG A 19 -6.68 -27.16 -5.74
C ARG A 19 -6.69 -27.42 -4.23
N THR A 20 -5.76 -26.81 -3.50
CA THR A 20 -5.56 -27.01 -2.06
C THR A 20 -5.38 -25.66 -1.36
N CYS A 21 -5.75 -25.59 -0.08
CA CYS A 21 -5.55 -24.45 0.80
C CYS A 21 -4.83 -24.91 2.07
N GLU A 22 -3.58 -24.48 2.22
CA GLU A 22 -2.76 -24.79 3.39
C GLU A 22 -2.95 -23.71 4.46
N LEU A 23 -3.19 -24.14 5.70
CA LEU A 23 -3.38 -23.22 6.82
C LEU A 23 -2.08 -23.08 7.63
N PRO A 24 -1.83 -21.93 8.25
CA PRO A 24 -0.68 -21.74 9.14
C PRO A 24 -0.64 -22.79 10.26
N ALA A 25 0.56 -23.03 10.79
CA ALA A 25 0.73 -23.89 11.96
C ALA A 25 -0.19 -23.45 13.12
N GLN A 26 -0.64 -24.42 13.91
CA GLN A 26 -1.56 -24.22 15.04
C GLN A 26 -2.99 -23.81 14.64
N SER A 27 -3.32 -23.77 13.34
CA SER A 27 -4.72 -23.71 12.88
C SER A 27 -5.43 -25.04 13.21
N TRP A 28 -6.71 -24.96 13.56
CA TRP A 28 -7.50 -26.14 13.93
C TRP A 28 -8.95 -26.04 13.44
N ARG A 29 -9.64 -27.18 13.40
CA ARG A 29 -11.02 -27.31 12.92
C ARG A 29 -11.92 -27.93 13.98
N ALA A 30 -13.15 -27.44 14.11
CA ALA A 30 -14.20 -28.09 14.90
C ALA A 30 -15.45 -28.32 14.05
N GLN A 31 -15.87 -29.58 13.97
CA GLN A 31 -17.14 -29.96 13.39
C GLN A 31 -18.26 -29.79 14.42
N LYS A 32 -19.29 -29.00 14.08
CA LYS A 32 -20.46 -28.74 14.92
C LYS A 32 -21.73 -29.11 14.15
N LYS A 33 -22.88 -29.11 14.83
CA LYS A 33 -24.16 -29.46 14.20
C LYS A 33 -24.52 -28.40 13.15
N GLY A 34 -24.37 -28.75 11.88
CA GLY A 34 -24.75 -27.91 10.73
C GLY A 34 -23.68 -26.94 10.22
N TYR A 35 -22.48 -26.93 10.80
CA TYR A 35 -21.38 -26.07 10.34
C TYR A 35 -20.00 -26.57 10.82
N GLU A 36 -18.95 -26.16 10.10
CA GLU A 36 -17.56 -26.34 10.50
C GLU A 36 -16.98 -24.98 10.91
N GLU A 37 -16.23 -24.95 12.02
CA GLU A 37 -15.39 -23.81 12.37
C GLU A 37 -13.94 -24.10 12.01
N VAL A 38 -13.29 -23.13 11.37
CA VAL A 38 -11.86 -23.14 11.10
C VAL A 38 -11.25 -21.96 11.84
N HIS A 39 -10.34 -22.23 12.77
CA HIS A 39 -9.68 -21.22 13.59
C HIS A 39 -8.24 -21.06 13.11
N VAL A 40 -7.88 -19.84 12.70
CA VAL A 40 -6.53 -19.47 12.25
C VAL A 40 -5.93 -18.48 13.26
N PRO A 41 -4.81 -18.81 13.92
CA PRO A 41 -4.22 -17.96 14.94
C PRO A 41 -3.62 -16.67 14.35
N ALA A 42 -3.59 -15.61 15.15
CA ALA A 42 -2.95 -14.35 14.77
C ALA A 42 -1.44 -14.54 14.57
N VAL A 43 -0.93 -14.11 13.42
CA VAL A 43 0.50 -14.15 13.11
C VAL A 43 1.23 -13.04 13.85
N LYS A 44 2.28 -13.39 14.60
CA LYS A 44 3.17 -12.42 15.26
C LYS A 44 4.36 -12.13 14.34
N HIS A 45 4.55 -10.87 13.98
CA HIS A 45 5.70 -10.42 13.20
C HIS A 45 6.73 -9.77 14.10
N ALA A 46 7.94 -10.34 14.17
CA ALA A 46 9.07 -9.68 14.80
C ALA A 46 9.63 -8.56 13.88
N PRO A 47 10.01 -7.39 14.41
CA PRO A 47 10.79 -6.42 13.67
C PRO A 47 12.17 -6.99 13.31
N GLY A 48 12.72 -6.57 12.17
CA GLY A 48 14.10 -6.90 11.81
C GLY A 48 15.10 -6.20 12.74
N LYS A 49 16.33 -6.72 12.86
CA LYS A 49 17.35 -6.17 13.77
C LYS A 49 17.69 -4.70 13.46
N ASP A 50 17.72 -4.34 12.17
CA ASP A 50 18.08 -2.99 11.70
C ASP A 50 16.87 -2.18 11.24
N GLU A 51 15.67 -2.62 11.62
CA GLU A 51 14.45 -1.97 11.16
C GLU A 51 14.08 -0.79 12.03
N ARG A 52 14.05 0.40 11.41
CA ARG A 52 13.72 1.66 12.06
C ARG A 52 12.51 2.30 11.42
N LEU A 53 11.67 2.92 12.25
CA LEU A 53 10.57 3.77 11.79
C LEU A 53 11.13 5.15 11.42
N VAL A 54 10.73 5.65 10.27
CA VAL A 54 11.10 6.99 9.80
C VAL A 54 10.21 8.01 10.50
N ALA A 55 10.83 8.93 11.25
CA ALA A 55 10.13 10.06 11.86
C ALA A 55 9.68 11.04 10.77
N LEU A 56 8.55 11.73 10.96
CA LEU A 56 8.09 12.67 9.93
C LEU A 56 9.07 13.82 9.72
N GLU A 57 9.80 14.21 10.76
CA GLU A 57 10.83 15.24 10.74
C GLU A 57 12.00 14.89 9.80
N GLU A 58 12.16 13.61 9.46
CA GLU A 58 13.15 13.14 8.48
C GLU A 58 12.65 13.25 7.04
N LEU A 59 11.36 13.55 6.82
CA LEU A 59 10.81 13.86 5.51
C LEU A 59 10.98 15.35 5.21
N PRO A 60 11.05 15.76 3.93
CA PRO A 60 11.07 17.17 3.57
C PRO A 60 9.87 17.90 4.16
N GLU A 61 10.09 19.04 4.81
CA GLU A 61 9.08 19.80 5.57
C GLU A 61 7.78 20.02 4.78
N TRP A 62 7.90 20.33 3.49
CA TRP A 62 6.76 20.55 2.63
C TRP A 62 5.82 19.35 2.42
N THR A 63 6.27 18.14 2.78
CA THR A 63 5.46 16.92 2.71
C THR A 63 4.63 16.68 3.96
N HIS A 64 4.94 17.36 5.08
CA HIS A 64 4.40 17.04 6.40
C HIS A 64 2.88 17.23 6.50
N SER A 65 2.33 18.19 5.77
CA SER A 65 0.89 18.47 5.73
C SER A 65 0.06 17.27 5.26
N ALA A 66 0.60 16.44 4.35
CA ALA A 66 -0.04 15.21 3.89
C ALA A 66 -0.09 14.11 4.97
N PHE A 67 0.69 14.26 6.04
CA PHE A 67 0.82 13.29 7.12
C PHE A 67 0.38 13.85 8.49
N LYS A 68 -0.44 14.90 8.50
CA LYS A 68 -0.91 15.57 9.73
C LYS A 68 -1.46 14.58 10.77
N GLY A 69 -0.99 14.70 12.01
CA GLY A 69 -1.38 13.85 13.13
C GLY A 69 -0.57 12.55 13.27
N MET A 70 0.36 12.27 12.34
CA MET A 70 1.34 11.21 12.51
C MET A 70 2.65 11.78 13.07
N ALA A 71 3.34 11.00 13.90
CA ALA A 71 4.70 11.34 14.35
C ALA A 71 5.78 10.56 13.58
N ARG A 72 5.40 9.41 13.01
CA ARG A 72 6.31 8.51 12.30
C ARG A 72 5.54 7.70 11.26
N LEU A 73 6.23 7.32 10.20
CA LEU A 73 5.75 6.31 9.26
C LEU A 73 5.70 4.94 9.93
N ASN A 74 4.74 4.10 9.52
CA ASN A 74 4.69 2.72 9.99
C ASN A 74 5.82 1.86 9.36
N ARG A 75 5.88 0.59 9.74
CA ARG A 75 6.91 -0.37 9.27
C ARG A 75 7.00 -0.46 7.73
N ILE A 76 5.87 -0.70 7.06
CA ILE A 76 5.82 -0.84 5.60
C ILE A 76 6.13 0.49 4.91
N GLN A 77 5.55 1.59 5.39
CA GLN A 77 5.76 2.93 4.85
C GLN A 77 7.23 3.35 4.98
N SER A 78 7.87 3.11 6.13
CA SER A 78 9.29 3.41 6.36
C SER A 78 10.19 2.66 5.37
N LYS A 79 9.89 1.38 5.13
CA LYS A 79 10.62 0.56 4.15
C LYS A 79 10.39 1.03 2.72
N MET A 80 9.19 1.54 2.42
CA MET A 80 8.82 2.01 1.08
C MET A 80 9.29 3.42 0.78
N LYS A 81 9.61 4.26 1.78
CA LYS A 81 9.97 5.67 1.59
C LYS A 81 11.02 5.91 0.51
N PRO A 82 12.16 5.17 0.44
CA PRO A 82 13.16 5.41 -0.60
C PRO A 82 12.63 5.18 -2.01
N ALA A 83 11.86 4.11 -2.22
CA ALA A 83 11.26 3.84 -3.52
C ALA A 83 10.12 4.80 -3.85
N ALA A 84 9.28 5.12 -2.87
CA ALA A 84 8.04 5.86 -3.08
C ALA A 84 8.22 7.38 -3.14
N LEU A 85 9.07 7.96 -2.29
CA LEU A 85 9.25 9.42 -2.19
C LEU A 85 10.49 9.92 -2.95
N GLU A 86 11.47 9.05 -3.21
CA GLU A 86 12.76 9.45 -3.79
C GLU A 86 13.06 8.75 -5.12
N GLY A 87 12.45 7.59 -5.37
CA GLY A 87 12.64 6.79 -6.57
C GLY A 87 11.80 7.26 -7.76
N GLU A 88 12.15 6.74 -8.94
CA GLU A 88 11.43 6.99 -10.20
C GLU A 88 10.85 5.69 -10.82
N GLY A 89 11.13 4.54 -10.20
CA GLY A 89 10.72 3.24 -10.71
C GLY A 89 9.25 2.93 -10.41
N ASN A 90 8.66 2.10 -11.26
CA ASN A 90 7.33 1.55 -11.01
C ASN A 90 7.32 0.66 -9.76
N ILE A 91 6.25 0.73 -8.97
CA ILE A 91 6.13 0.01 -7.68
C ILE A 91 4.96 -0.95 -7.72
N LEU A 92 5.20 -2.21 -7.34
CA LEU A 92 4.16 -3.17 -6.96
C LEU A 92 4.26 -3.45 -5.45
N LEU A 93 3.26 -3.02 -4.68
CA LEU A 93 3.22 -3.22 -3.23
C LEU A 93 2.14 -4.24 -2.84
N CYS A 94 2.56 -5.48 -2.58
CA CYS A 94 1.71 -6.53 -2.03
C CYS A 94 1.79 -6.51 -0.50
N ALA A 95 0.78 -5.95 0.16
CA ALA A 95 0.70 -5.89 1.62
C ALA A 95 -0.74 -6.11 2.12
N PRO A 96 -0.94 -6.59 3.36
CA PRO A 96 -2.26 -6.82 3.93
C PRO A 96 -3.14 -5.56 3.96
N THR A 97 -4.46 -5.76 4.08
CA THR A 97 -5.40 -4.66 4.38
C THR A 97 -5.04 -4.04 5.73
N GLY A 98 -5.13 -2.71 5.83
CA GLY A 98 -4.71 -1.97 7.02
C GLY A 98 -3.19 -1.76 7.18
N ALA A 99 -2.35 -2.31 6.29
CA ALA A 99 -0.89 -2.13 6.37
C ALA A 99 -0.41 -0.70 6.03
N GLY A 100 -1.30 0.21 5.65
CA GLY A 100 -0.97 1.61 5.34
C GLY A 100 -0.50 1.86 3.90
N LYS A 101 -0.96 1.03 2.95
CA LYS A 101 -0.67 1.18 1.50
C LYS A 101 -1.05 2.57 0.95
N THR A 102 -2.12 3.18 1.46
CA THR A 102 -2.58 4.52 1.03
C THR A 102 -1.51 5.59 1.27
N ASN A 103 -0.81 5.57 2.42
CA ASN A 103 0.28 6.52 2.66
C ASN A 103 1.51 6.23 1.78
N CYS A 104 1.71 4.98 1.35
CA CYS A 104 2.76 4.67 0.37
C CYS A 104 2.42 5.30 -0.99
N ALA A 105 1.15 5.23 -1.42
CA ALA A 105 0.68 5.94 -2.60
C ALA A 105 0.76 7.47 -2.42
N MET A 106 0.46 8.00 -1.23
CA MET A 106 0.63 9.43 -0.95
C MET A 106 2.08 9.88 -1.14
N MET A 107 3.06 9.09 -0.69
CA MET A 107 4.49 9.38 -0.93
C MET A 107 4.83 9.42 -2.43
N THR A 108 4.27 8.52 -3.26
CA THR A 108 4.48 8.57 -4.72
C THR A 108 3.85 9.79 -5.36
N MET A 109 2.66 10.20 -4.89
CA MET A 109 2.02 11.44 -5.35
C MET A 109 2.86 12.66 -4.98
N LEU A 110 3.36 12.69 -3.75
CA LEU A 110 4.25 13.74 -3.27
C LEU A 110 5.55 13.78 -4.10
N ASN A 111 6.15 12.65 -4.45
CA ASN A 111 7.33 12.63 -5.33
C ASN A 111 7.05 13.39 -6.64
N VAL A 112 5.92 13.13 -7.30
CA VAL A 112 5.52 13.84 -8.53
C VAL A 112 5.30 15.33 -8.25
N ILE A 113 4.50 15.67 -7.23
CA ILE A 113 4.22 17.07 -6.84
C ILE A 113 5.52 17.84 -6.57
N GLY A 114 6.50 17.21 -5.91
CA GLY A 114 7.79 17.79 -5.57
C GLY A 114 8.62 18.18 -6.79
N ARG A 115 8.49 17.47 -7.92
CA ARG A 115 9.19 17.79 -9.18
C ARG A 115 8.70 19.10 -9.83
N TYR A 116 7.46 19.51 -9.53
CA TYR A 116 6.83 20.71 -10.07
C TYR A 116 6.70 21.82 -9.03
N ARG A 117 7.49 21.74 -7.96
CA ARG A 117 7.57 22.79 -6.95
C ARG A 117 8.36 23.98 -7.50
N ARG A 118 7.84 25.19 -7.32
CA ARG A 118 8.50 26.43 -7.78
C ARG A 118 9.73 26.75 -6.92
N PRO A 119 10.82 27.28 -7.51
CA PRO A 119 11.99 27.71 -6.75
C PRO A 119 11.63 28.77 -5.70
N GLY A 120 12.16 28.64 -4.49
CA GLY A 120 11.92 29.61 -3.40
C GLY A 120 10.53 29.55 -2.77
N ALA A 121 9.69 28.59 -3.16
CA ALA A 121 8.40 28.38 -2.54
C ALA A 121 8.52 27.98 -1.06
N GLY A 122 7.70 28.58 -0.21
CA GLY A 122 7.53 28.16 1.18
C GLY A 122 6.98 26.72 1.30
N PRO A 123 6.87 26.17 2.52
CA PRO A 123 6.44 24.79 2.74
C PRO A 123 4.98 24.54 2.30
N GLU A 124 4.13 25.57 2.29
CA GLU A 124 2.70 25.48 1.99
C GLU A 124 2.24 26.56 1.01
N GLY A 125 1.06 26.36 0.40
CA GLY A 125 0.40 27.31 -0.50
C GLY A 125 0.24 26.81 -1.94
N ALA A 126 -0.86 27.17 -2.60
CA ALA A 126 -1.13 26.78 -3.99
C ALA A 126 -0.09 27.36 -4.97
N ASP A 127 0.43 28.55 -4.66
CA ASP A 127 1.46 29.22 -5.46
C ASP A 127 2.84 28.53 -5.36
N ALA A 128 3.00 27.54 -4.48
CA ALA A 128 4.23 26.77 -4.35
C ALA A 128 4.44 25.78 -5.51
N TYR A 129 3.42 25.50 -6.32
CA TYR A 129 3.46 24.42 -7.32
C TYR A 129 2.91 24.85 -8.68
N ASP A 130 3.52 24.35 -9.75
CA ASP A 130 2.97 24.44 -11.10
C ASP A 130 1.91 23.35 -11.32
N LEU A 131 0.65 23.71 -11.04
CA LEU A 131 -0.51 22.79 -11.08
C LEU A 131 -0.96 22.44 -12.51
N ASP A 132 -0.48 23.16 -13.52
CA ASP A 132 -0.78 22.91 -14.93
C ASP A 132 0.23 21.94 -15.57
N ALA A 133 1.41 21.79 -14.97
CA ALA A 133 2.48 20.95 -15.50
C ALA A 133 2.33 19.44 -15.22
N PHE A 134 1.38 19.03 -14.36
CA PHE A 134 1.16 17.62 -14.04
C PHE A 134 -0.29 17.27 -13.72
N LYS A 135 -0.60 15.97 -13.83
CA LYS A 135 -1.83 15.34 -13.33
C LYS A 135 -1.46 14.01 -12.69
N ILE A 136 -2.21 13.60 -11.67
CA ILE A 136 -2.07 12.32 -10.98
C ILE A 136 -3.41 11.62 -11.03
N VAL A 137 -3.42 10.37 -11.49
CA VAL A 137 -4.64 9.55 -11.55
C VAL A 137 -4.55 8.48 -10.48
N TYR A 138 -5.54 8.44 -9.58
CA TYR A 138 -5.68 7.41 -8.57
C TYR A 138 -6.94 6.60 -8.85
N VAL A 139 -6.76 5.32 -9.18
CA VAL A 139 -7.86 4.40 -9.46
C VAL A 139 -8.10 3.55 -8.20
N ALA A 140 -9.28 3.70 -7.61
CA ALA A 140 -9.75 2.89 -6.50
C ALA A 140 -10.91 1.98 -6.97
N PRO A 141 -10.96 0.71 -6.52
CA PRO A 141 -11.99 -0.22 -6.95
C PRO A 141 -13.38 0.03 -6.34
N MET A 142 -13.49 0.83 -5.28
CA MET A 142 -14.71 1.21 -4.55
C MET A 142 -14.53 2.57 -3.87
#